data_AF-A0A1N6EXD3-F1
#
_entry.id   AF-A0A1N6EXD3-F1
#
_cell.length_a   1.000
_cell.length_b   1.000
_cell.length_c   1.000
_cell.angle_alpha   90.00
_cell.angle_beta   90.00
_cell.angle_gamma   90.00
#
_symmetry.space_group_name_H-M   'P 1'
#
loop_
_entity.id
_entity.type
_entity.pdbx_description
1 polymer ?
#
loop_
_entity_poly.entity_id
_entity_poly.type
_entity_poly.pdbx_seq_one_letter_code
_entity_poly.pdbx_strand_id
1 'polypeptide(L)'
;MKKLLLTTCLAVSCFMAQAQADRKPHTFALSKSDFLLDGKPYQLISGEMHPARIPKEYWRHRIQMAKAMGCNTIAAYIFWNYHESTEGTFDFKTENRNIAEFVKICQEENMWVLFRPGPYVCAEWEFGGLPPYLLRIPDIKVRCLDPRYMAAVERYVKALANEVKSLQVTNGGPILMVQVENEYGSFGNDKNYLLRLKELWDQNGINVPYYTADGPTAYMLEAGSIPGAAIGLDSGGSDADFAAAARQNPDVPSFSSESYPGWLTHWGEKWARPGIDGIVKEIKYLLDNKKSFNFYVIHGGTNFGFTAGANSGGKGYEPDLTSYDYDAPINENGDTTAKYNALRNLIGSYLPKGKKLPKIPAAIPTITFPDVQLQPYTSIWEHLPQAIPSVQPKTFEAYGQDYGFMVYKTKLIGHKSGKLTITDLHDYATVYLNGKYIGKLDRRLGENTISIPKSDVKDPVLEILVEGMGRINFAQYLIDRKGITDRVVLNGMTLMNWEVYGLPMNDAFIHTLKASQAAADKPGQYFKGSFQLAKTGDTFIDVSAYKKGIVWVNGHNLGRFWEIGPQKRLYCPASWLKNGENEVLIFDLHQTTAATISGHRTME
;
A
#
# COMPACT_ATOMS: atom_id res chain seq x y z
N MET A 1 -10.23 32.69 -55.22
CA MET A 1 -9.93 31.82 -54.06
C MET A 1 -11.00 31.92 -52.95
N LYS A 2 -12.30 31.74 -53.24
CA LYS A 2 -13.36 31.76 -52.21
C LYS A 2 -14.42 30.64 -52.33
N LYS A 3 -14.30 29.74 -53.31
CA LYS A 3 -15.22 28.59 -53.50
C LYS A 3 -14.62 27.21 -53.20
N LEU A 4 -13.33 27.13 -52.84
CA LEU A 4 -12.65 25.87 -52.51
C LEU A 4 -12.46 25.63 -51.00
N LEU A 5 -12.84 26.59 -50.15
CA LEU A 5 -12.69 26.51 -48.68
C LEU A 5 -13.99 26.12 -47.95
N LEU A 6 -15.14 26.13 -48.63
CA LEU A 6 -16.43 25.81 -47.98
C LEU A 6 -16.75 24.30 -47.99
N THR A 7 -16.21 23.56 -48.95
CA THR A 7 -16.44 22.11 -49.08
C THR A 7 -15.56 21.28 -48.14
N THR A 8 -14.39 21.79 -47.74
CA THR A 8 -13.49 21.10 -46.81
C THR A 8 -13.95 21.25 -45.34
N CYS A 9 -14.60 22.35 -44.99
CA CYS A 9 -15.14 22.56 -43.64
C CYS A 9 -16.41 21.76 -43.35
N LEU A 10 -17.24 21.45 -44.37
CA LEU A 10 -18.40 20.56 -44.19
C LEU A 10 -18.01 19.07 -44.11
N ALA A 11 -16.93 18.64 -44.77
CA ALA A 11 -16.46 17.27 -44.66
C ALA A 11 -15.81 16.97 -43.30
N VAL A 12 -15.07 17.92 -42.73
CA VAL A 12 -14.42 17.75 -41.40
C VAL A 12 -15.42 17.82 -40.24
N SER A 13 -16.52 18.57 -40.39
CA SER A 13 -17.59 18.61 -39.38
C SER A 13 -18.48 17.37 -39.40
N CYS A 14 -18.62 16.67 -40.53
CA CYS A 14 -19.30 15.36 -40.57
C CYS A 14 -18.46 14.20 -40.01
N PHE A 15 -17.13 14.28 -40.02
CA PHE A 15 -16.27 13.23 -39.44
C PHE A 15 -16.03 13.36 -37.93
N MET A 16 -16.23 14.54 -37.33
CA MET A 16 -16.20 14.70 -35.86
C MET A 16 -17.57 14.48 -35.19
N ALA A 17 -18.67 14.52 -35.95
CA ALA A 17 -20.02 14.28 -35.43
C ALA A 17 -20.40 12.78 -35.35
N GLN A 18 -19.56 11.86 -35.84
CA GLN A 18 -19.84 10.41 -35.85
C GLN A 18 -19.14 9.59 -34.75
N ALA A 19 -18.44 10.22 -33.80
CA ALA A 19 -17.82 9.52 -32.65
C ALA A 19 -18.49 9.81 -31.30
N GLN A 20 -19.56 10.60 -31.26
CA GLN A 20 -20.53 10.59 -30.17
C GLN A 20 -21.76 9.83 -30.65
N ALA A 21 -21.59 8.54 -30.96
CA ALA A 21 -22.73 7.65 -30.86
C ALA A 21 -23.22 7.76 -29.41
N ASP A 22 -24.48 8.11 -29.20
CA ASP A 22 -25.20 7.93 -27.94
C ASP A 22 -24.92 6.51 -27.45
N ARG A 23 -23.87 6.34 -26.63
CA ARG A 23 -23.60 5.08 -25.95
C ARG A 23 -24.72 5.00 -24.93
N LYS A 24 -25.80 4.30 -25.29
CA LYS A 24 -26.80 3.87 -24.32
C LYS A 24 -26.04 3.33 -23.12
N PRO A 25 -26.37 3.76 -21.89
CA PRO A 25 -25.74 3.24 -20.69
C PRO A 25 -25.77 1.71 -20.73
N HIS A 26 -24.63 1.10 -20.39
CA HIS A 26 -24.56 -0.35 -20.24
C HIS A 26 -25.28 -0.75 -18.95
N THR A 27 -25.70 -2.00 -18.86
CA THR A 27 -26.28 -2.56 -17.63
C THR A 27 -25.41 -3.71 -17.13
N PHE A 28 -25.20 -3.77 -15.82
CA PHE A 28 -24.55 -4.89 -15.16
C PHE A 28 -25.46 -5.43 -14.07
N ALA A 29 -25.69 -6.75 -14.07
CA ALA A 29 -26.63 -7.40 -13.18
C ALA A 29 -26.13 -8.77 -12.73
N LEU A 30 -26.72 -9.28 -11.65
CA LEU A 30 -26.45 -10.60 -11.10
C LEU A 30 -27.61 -11.54 -11.48
N SER A 31 -27.30 -12.72 -12.01
CA SER A 31 -28.25 -13.84 -12.10
C SER A 31 -27.95 -14.84 -10.96
N LYS A 32 -28.63 -16.00 -10.94
CA LYS A 32 -28.32 -17.05 -9.96
C LYS A 32 -26.92 -17.65 -10.12
N SER A 33 -26.33 -17.58 -11.31
CA SER A 33 -25.07 -18.26 -11.64
C SER A 33 -24.04 -17.40 -12.35
N ASP A 34 -24.48 -16.32 -13.00
CA ASP A 34 -23.68 -15.55 -13.94
C ASP A 34 -23.72 -14.06 -13.62
N PHE A 35 -22.63 -13.37 -13.93
CA PHE A 35 -22.66 -11.94 -14.14
C PHE A 35 -23.24 -11.66 -15.52
N LEU A 36 -24.09 -10.63 -15.62
CA LEU A 36 -24.75 -10.24 -16.86
C LEU A 36 -24.31 -8.84 -17.26
N LEU A 37 -23.68 -8.71 -18.43
CA LEU A 37 -23.41 -7.42 -19.08
C LEU A 37 -24.40 -7.27 -20.25
N ASP A 38 -25.23 -6.24 -20.20
CA ASP A 38 -26.33 -6.00 -21.17
C ASP A 38 -27.25 -7.22 -21.36
N GLY A 39 -27.57 -7.88 -20.24
CA GLY A 39 -28.43 -9.07 -20.21
C GLY A 39 -27.79 -10.36 -20.73
N LYS A 40 -26.47 -10.36 -21.03
CA LYS A 40 -25.75 -11.54 -21.52
C LYS A 40 -24.71 -12.02 -20.51
N PRO A 41 -24.51 -13.34 -20.36
CA PRO A 41 -23.45 -13.88 -19.52
C PRO A 41 -22.09 -13.26 -19.85
N TYR A 42 -21.40 -12.81 -18.81
CA TYR A 42 -20.14 -12.11 -18.90
C TYR A 42 -19.14 -12.72 -17.92
N GLN A 43 -18.01 -13.20 -18.43
CA GLN A 43 -16.91 -13.67 -17.60
C GLN A 43 -15.93 -12.52 -17.34
N LEU A 44 -15.84 -12.08 -16.10
CA LEU A 44 -14.84 -11.10 -15.66
C LEU A 44 -13.48 -11.82 -15.61
N ILE A 45 -12.53 -11.33 -16.39
CA ILE A 45 -11.11 -11.69 -16.30
C ILE A 45 -10.43 -10.42 -15.83
N SER A 46 -10.26 -10.31 -14.52
CA SER A 46 -9.78 -9.09 -13.86
C SER A 46 -8.31 -9.22 -13.47
N GLY A 47 -7.61 -8.09 -13.46
CA GLY A 47 -6.29 -7.98 -12.86
C GLY A 47 -6.26 -6.84 -11.85
N GLU A 48 -5.83 -7.13 -10.62
CA GLU A 48 -5.75 -6.16 -9.53
C GLU A 48 -4.46 -5.35 -9.61
N MET A 49 -4.61 -4.02 -9.60
CA MET A 49 -3.49 -3.09 -9.46
C MET A 49 -3.94 -1.87 -8.67
N HIS A 50 -3.02 -1.29 -7.89
CA HIS A 50 -3.38 -0.22 -6.96
C HIS A 50 -2.82 1.13 -7.43
N PRO A 51 -3.67 2.14 -7.71
CA PRO A 51 -3.20 3.42 -8.23
C PRO A 51 -2.21 4.12 -7.29
N ALA A 52 -2.34 3.95 -5.97
CA ALA A 52 -1.42 4.53 -5.00
C ALA A 52 0.01 3.95 -5.08
N ARG A 53 0.17 2.70 -5.54
CA ARG A 53 1.46 2.00 -5.68
C ARG A 53 2.17 2.23 -7.02
N ILE A 54 1.54 2.97 -7.93
CA ILE A 54 1.99 3.13 -9.32
C ILE A 54 2.06 4.64 -9.64
N PRO A 55 3.20 5.18 -10.06
CA PRO A 55 3.28 6.57 -10.53
C PRO A 55 2.20 6.85 -11.58
N LYS A 56 1.47 7.96 -11.45
CA LYS A 56 0.31 8.26 -12.29
C LYS A 56 0.63 8.24 -13.78
N GLU A 57 1.86 8.63 -14.15
CA GLU A 57 2.36 8.62 -15.53
C GLU A 57 2.34 7.21 -16.14
N TYR A 58 2.36 6.17 -15.30
CA TYR A 58 2.42 4.78 -15.69
C TYR A 58 1.08 4.05 -15.61
N TRP A 59 0.02 4.64 -15.05
CA TRP A 59 -1.29 3.99 -14.95
C TRP A 59 -1.77 3.42 -16.27
N ARG A 60 -1.74 4.23 -17.34
CA ARG A 60 -2.15 3.77 -18.68
C ARG A 60 -1.31 2.59 -19.16
N HIS A 61 0.01 2.64 -18.97
CA HIS A 61 0.90 1.55 -19.35
C HIS A 61 0.54 0.26 -18.60
N ARG A 62 0.35 0.31 -17.28
CA ARG A 62 0.00 -0.86 -16.47
C ARG A 62 -1.37 -1.44 -16.85
N ILE A 63 -2.35 -0.59 -17.11
CA ILE A 63 -3.68 -1.00 -17.60
C ILE A 63 -3.56 -1.69 -18.97
N GLN A 64 -2.76 -1.14 -19.88
CA GLN A 64 -2.50 -1.75 -21.18
C GLN A 64 -1.76 -3.09 -21.07
N MET A 65 -0.85 -3.24 -20.11
CA MET A 65 -0.17 -4.51 -19.82
C MET A 65 -1.16 -5.59 -19.37
N ALA A 66 -2.08 -5.26 -18.44
CA ALA A 66 -3.14 -6.15 -18.00
C ALA A 66 -4.08 -6.55 -19.15
N LYS A 67 -4.54 -5.56 -19.92
CA LYS A 67 -5.37 -5.77 -21.11
C LYS A 67 -4.69 -6.68 -22.13
N ALA A 68 -3.40 -6.43 -22.38
CA ALA A 68 -2.63 -7.25 -23.29
C ALA A 68 -2.56 -8.70 -22.78
N MET A 69 -2.38 -8.94 -21.48
CA MET A 69 -2.37 -10.29 -20.90
C MET A 69 -3.67 -11.07 -21.15
N GLY A 70 -4.77 -10.35 -21.37
CA GLY A 70 -6.10 -10.92 -21.65
C GLY A 70 -7.15 -10.55 -20.61
N CYS A 71 -6.84 -9.65 -19.68
CA CYS A 71 -7.83 -9.10 -18.78
C CYS A 71 -8.80 -8.19 -19.55
N ASN A 72 -10.06 -8.17 -19.10
CA ASN A 72 -11.11 -7.28 -19.59
C ASN A 72 -11.60 -6.31 -18.50
N THR A 73 -11.15 -6.49 -17.26
CA THR A 73 -11.53 -5.73 -16.08
C THR A 73 -10.27 -5.41 -15.26
N ILE A 74 -10.26 -4.27 -14.58
CA ILE A 74 -9.26 -3.89 -13.58
C ILE A 74 -9.94 -3.88 -12.21
N ALA A 75 -9.34 -4.55 -11.22
CA ALA A 75 -9.71 -4.39 -9.83
C ALA A 75 -8.77 -3.39 -9.16
N ALA A 76 -9.29 -2.57 -8.26
CA ALA A 76 -8.46 -1.64 -7.50
C ALA A 76 -9.06 -1.35 -6.11
N TYR A 77 -8.24 -1.59 -5.08
CA TYR A 77 -8.45 -0.99 -3.78
C TYR A 77 -8.24 0.53 -3.75
N ILE A 78 -9.04 1.19 -2.91
CA ILE A 78 -8.85 2.60 -2.56
C ILE A 78 -8.42 2.71 -1.09
N PHE A 79 -7.22 3.24 -0.86
CA PHE A 79 -6.65 3.36 0.49
C PHE A 79 -7.14 4.63 1.18
N TRP A 80 -8.08 4.50 2.11
CA TRP A 80 -8.67 5.65 2.81
C TRP A 80 -7.61 6.58 3.43
N ASN A 81 -6.64 6.04 4.18
CA ASN A 81 -5.57 6.81 4.82
C ASN A 81 -4.66 7.59 3.85
N TYR A 82 -4.60 7.17 2.58
CA TYR A 82 -3.83 7.87 1.55
C TYR A 82 -4.56 9.12 1.03
N HIS A 83 -5.90 9.07 1.08
CA HIS A 83 -6.78 10.15 0.64
C HIS A 83 -7.19 11.09 1.77
N GLU A 84 -7.26 10.62 3.02
CA GLU A 84 -7.59 11.42 4.20
C GLU A 84 -6.47 11.32 5.24
N SER A 85 -5.29 11.84 4.89
CA SER A 85 -4.12 11.82 5.78
C SER A 85 -4.31 12.70 7.02
N THR A 86 -5.20 13.69 6.94
CA THR A 86 -5.65 14.52 8.06
C THR A 86 -7.17 14.42 8.15
N GLU A 87 -7.70 14.16 9.34
CA GLU A 87 -9.14 14.01 9.57
C GLU A 87 -9.95 15.15 8.94
N GLY A 88 -10.94 14.79 8.14
CA GLY A 88 -11.84 15.71 7.43
C GLY A 88 -11.27 16.32 6.15
N THR A 89 -10.00 16.08 5.82
CA THR A 89 -9.32 16.69 4.67
C THR A 89 -8.98 15.63 3.62
N PHE A 90 -9.72 15.66 2.51
CA PHE A 90 -9.55 14.70 1.43
C PHE A 90 -8.74 15.26 0.26
N ASP A 91 -7.84 14.44 -0.28
CA ASP A 91 -7.17 14.68 -1.55
C ASP A 91 -7.47 13.55 -2.53
N PHE A 92 -8.18 13.92 -3.60
CA PHE A 92 -8.52 13.07 -4.74
C PHE A 92 -8.05 13.68 -6.07
N LYS A 93 -7.12 14.62 -6.04
CA LYS A 93 -6.73 15.40 -7.24
C LYS A 93 -5.24 15.37 -7.50
N THR A 94 -4.41 15.29 -6.46
CA THR A 94 -2.95 15.34 -6.67
C THR A 94 -2.38 13.97 -7.01
N GLU A 95 -1.43 13.95 -7.94
CA GLU A 95 -0.61 12.78 -8.24
C GLU A 95 -1.39 11.46 -8.31
N ASN A 96 -0.93 10.43 -7.59
CA ASN A 96 -1.55 9.12 -7.56
C ASN A 96 -2.91 9.08 -6.84
N ARG A 97 -3.40 10.20 -6.29
CA ARG A 97 -4.67 10.27 -5.56
C ARG A 97 -5.88 10.52 -6.45
N ASN A 98 -5.67 10.83 -7.73
CA ASN A 98 -6.77 11.09 -8.66
C ASN A 98 -7.48 9.80 -9.12
N ILE A 99 -8.33 9.25 -8.26
CA ILE A 99 -9.07 8.02 -8.51
C ILE A 99 -10.02 8.15 -9.72
N ALA A 100 -10.66 9.30 -9.87
CA ALA A 100 -11.56 9.55 -11.00
C ALA A 100 -10.79 9.50 -12.33
N GLU A 101 -9.56 10.02 -12.38
CA GLU A 101 -8.70 9.93 -13.56
C GLU A 101 -8.24 8.49 -13.84
N PHE A 102 -7.80 7.75 -12.81
CA PHE A 102 -7.44 6.34 -12.98
C PHE A 102 -8.60 5.51 -13.59
N VAL A 103 -9.82 5.69 -13.06
CA VAL A 103 -11.02 5.01 -13.57
C VAL A 103 -11.35 5.45 -15.01
N LYS A 104 -11.19 6.73 -15.34
CA LYS A 104 -11.37 7.22 -16.72
C LYS A 104 -10.33 6.63 -17.68
N ILE A 105 -9.07 6.47 -17.26
CA ILE A 105 -8.05 5.81 -18.07
C ILE A 105 -8.46 4.36 -18.35
N CYS A 106 -9.01 3.63 -17.36
CA CYS A 106 -9.56 2.30 -17.58
C CYS A 106 -10.64 2.32 -18.69
N GLN A 107 -11.57 3.28 -18.62
CA GLN A 107 -12.62 3.45 -19.63
C GLN A 107 -12.06 3.74 -21.03
N GLU A 108 -11.09 4.65 -21.15
CA GLU A 108 -10.43 5.00 -22.41
C GLU A 108 -9.69 3.80 -23.01
N GLU A 109 -9.08 2.97 -22.16
CA GLU A 109 -8.47 1.70 -22.55
C GLU A 109 -9.50 0.58 -22.76
N ASN A 110 -10.81 0.88 -22.70
CA ASN A 110 -11.92 -0.08 -22.84
C ASN A 110 -11.81 -1.26 -21.87
N MET A 111 -11.47 -0.96 -20.62
CA MET A 111 -11.43 -1.89 -19.51
C MET A 111 -12.55 -1.54 -18.53
N TRP A 112 -13.23 -2.56 -18.03
CA TRP A 112 -14.18 -2.40 -16.93
C TRP A 112 -13.47 -2.25 -15.59
N VAL A 113 -14.19 -1.84 -14.55
CA VAL A 113 -13.65 -1.67 -13.20
C VAL A 113 -14.46 -2.45 -12.17
N LEU A 114 -13.75 -3.25 -11.37
CA LEU A 114 -14.20 -3.83 -10.11
C LEU A 114 -13.68 -2.93 -8.98
N PHE A 115 -14.57 -2.14 -8.36
CA PHE A 115 -14.16 -1.08 -7.44
C PHE A 115 -14.18 -1.58 -6.00
N ARG A 116 -13.06 -1.49 -5.28
CA ARG A 116 -12.89 -2.03 -3.91
C ARG A 116 -12.61 -0.91 -2.91
N PRO A 117 -13.63 -0.15 -2.46
CA PRO A 117 -13.41 1.08 -1.71
C PRO A 117 -13.18 0.89 -0.20
N GLY A 118 -13.10 -0.33 0.32
CA GLY A 118 -12.97 -0.55 1.75
C GLY A 118 -14.26 -0.26 2.54
N PRO A 119 -14.19 0.35 3.75
CA PRO A 119 -13.15 1.28 4.24
C PRO A 119 -11.84 0.64 4.71
N TYR A 120 -11.85 -0.64 5.05
CA TYR A 120 -10.67 -1.46 5.29
C TYR A 120 -10.39 -2.32 4.06
N VAL A 121 -9.11 -2.43 3.66
CA VAL A 121 -8.69 -3.13 2.45
C VAL A 121 -7.60 -4.18 2.66
N CYS A 122 -7.05 -4.32 3.88
CA CYS A 122 -5.87 -5.16 4.14
C CYS A 122 -4.68 -4.80 3.24
N ALA A 123 -4.50 -5.56 2.16
CA ALA A 123 -3.65 -5.29 1.01
C ALA A 123 -2.18 -5.02 1.32
N GLU A 124 -1.65 -5.54 2.43
CA GLU A 124 -0.28 -5.31 2.91
C GLU A 124 0.06 -3.81 2.99
N TRP A 125 -0.96 -3.02 3.28
CA TRP A 125 -0.89 -1.56 3.31
C TRP A 125 -1.06 -1.08 4.74
N GLU A 126 -0.38 0.02 5.07
CA GLU A 126 -0.43 0.69 6.36
C GLU A 126 -1.85 0.69 6.97
N PHE A 127 -1.99 0.04 8.13
CA PHE A 127 -3.23 -0.10 8.89
C PHE A 127 -4.44 -0.63 8.08
N GLY A 128 -4.19 -1.44 7.05
CA GLY A 128 -5.22 -1.97 6.17
C GLY A 128 -5.99 -0.88 5.42
N GLY A 129 -5.34 0.27 5.18
CA GLY A 129 -5.95 1.45 4.56
C GLY A 129 -6.72 2.35 5.52
N LEU A 130 -6.91 1.97 6.78
CA LEU A 130 -7.59 2.82 7.77
C LEU A 130 -6.69 4.00 8.20
N PRO A 131 -7.23 5.21 8.42
CA PRO A 131 -6.42 6.35 8.87
C PRO A 131 -5.87 6.14 10.30
N PRO A 132 -4.55 6.28 10.51
CA PRO A 132 -3.95 6.17 11.85
C PRO A 132 -4.48 7.16 12.88
N TYR A 133 -5.00 8.31 12.43
CA TYR A 133 -5.60 9.29 13.34
C TYR A 133 -6.76 8.71 14.16
N LEU A 134 -7.41 7.64 13.69
CA LEU A 134 -8.45 6.94 14.45
C LEU A 134 -7.92 6.37 15.78
N LEU A 135 -6.65 5.95 15.81
CA LEU A 135 -6.02 5.37 17.00
C LEU A 135 -5.72 6.40 18.10
N ARG A 136 -5.91 7.70 17.83
CA ARG A 136 -5.87 8.77 18.83
C ARG A 136 -6.99 8.62 19.87
N ILE A 137 -8.07 7.94 19.50
CA ILE A 137 -9.15 7.55 20.41
C ILE A 137 -8.71 6.27 21.15
N PRO A 138 -8.43 6.31 22.47
CA PRO A 138 -7.75 5.20 23.15
C PRO A 138 -8.50 3.86 23.11
N ASP A 139 -9.83 3.89 23.16
CA ASP A 139 -10.70 2.72 23.26
C ASP A 139 -11.44 2.38 21.95
N ILE A 140 -11.08 3.02 20.84
CA ILE A 140 -11.78 2.84 19.56
C ILE A 140 -11.86 1.36 19.13
N LYS A 141 -13.02 0.99 18.59
CA LYS A 141 -13.19 -0.26 17.85
C LYS A 141 -13.35 0.08 16.37
N VAL A 142 -12.60 -0.61 15.52
CA VAL A 142 -12.69 -0.49 14.06
C VAL A 142 -13.44 -1.68 13.47
N ARG A 143 -13.92 -1.55 12.23
CA ARG A 143 -14.61 -2.62 11.48
C ARG A 143 -15.84 -3.18 12.24
N CYS A 144 -16.59 -2.29 12.87
CA CYS A 144 -17.84 -2.57 13.58
C CYS A 144 -18.66 -1.27 13.72
N LEU A 145 -19.81 -1.32 14.39
CA LEU A 145 -20.69 -0.17 14.60
C LEU A 145 -20.28 0.81 15.72
N ASP A 146 -18.99 0.91 16.08
CA ASP A 146 -18.54 1.99 16.98
C ASP A 146 -18.88 3.34 16.33
N PRO A 147 -19.69 4.20 16.99
CA PRO A 147 -20.19 5.42 16.37
C PRO A 147 -19.08 6.40 15.97
N ARG A 148 -17.93 6.37 16.65
CA ARG A 148 -16.79 7.25 16.34
C ARG A 148 -16.09 6.80 15.05
N TYR A 149 -15.93 5.49 14.90
CA TYR A 149 -15.42 4.89 13.67
C TYR A 149 -16.41 5.10 12.52
N MET A 150 -17.69 4.82 12.74
CA MET A 150 -18.73 4.98 11.71
C MET A 150 -18.88 6.44 11.27
N ALA A 151 -18.77 7.43 12.16
CA ALA A 151 -18.77 8.83 11.76
C ALA A 151 -17.63 9.18 10.79
N ALA A 152 -16.45 8.56 10.96
CA ALA A 152 -15.33 8.73 10.03
C ALA A 152 -15.57 7.99 8.70
N VAL A 153 -16.08 6.76 8.75
CA VAL A 153 -16.46 5.98 7.57
C VAL A 153 -17.51 6.73 6.72
N GLU A 154 -18.52 7.31 7.35
CA GLU A 154 -19.57 8.07 6.68
C GLU A 154 -19.02 9.27 5.90
N ARG A 155 -18.08 10.00 6.50
CA ARG A 155 -17.38 11.10 5.80
C ARG A 155 -16.58 10.59 4.60
N TYR A 156 -15.83 9.50 4.79
CA TYR A 156 -15.03 8.89 3.72
C TYR A 156 -15.88 8.40 2.56
N VAL A 157 -16.92 7.62 2.84
CA VAL A 157 -17.85 7.09 1.83
C VAL A 157 -18.48 8.23 1.05
N LYS A 158 -18.96 9.28 1.73
CA LYS A 158 -19.52 10.46 1.05
C LYS A 158 -18.51 11.17 0.16
N ALA A 159 -17.28 11.35 0.63
CA ALA A 159 -16.23 12.02 -0.13
C ALA A 159 -15.83 11.21 -1.38
N LEU A 160 -15.57 9.91 -1.22
CA LEU A 160 -15.17 9.04 -2.33
C LEU A 160 -16.31 8.82 -3.32
N ALA A 161 -17.55 8.62 -2.87
CA ALA A 161 -18.69 8.44 -3.76
C ALA A 161 -18.89 9.65 -4.69
N ASN A 162 -18.62 10.88 -4.22
CA ASN A 162 -18.70 12.06 -5.07
C ASN A 162 -17.70 12.06 -6.23
N GLU A 163 -16.55 11.40 -6.07
CA GLU A 163 -15.54 11.28 -7.12
C GLU A 163 -15.91 10.23 -8.18
N VAL A 164 -16.64 9.17 -7.80
CA VAL A 164 -16.84 7.99 -8.67
C VAL A 164 -18.29 7.73 -9.09
N LYS A 165 -19.31 8.37 -8.47
CA LYS A 165 -20.72 8.08 -8.78
C LYS A 165 -21.08 8.30 -10.25
N SER A 166 -20.44 9.25 -10.94
CA SER A 166 -20.65 9.48 -12.38
C SER A 166 -19.94 8.47 -13.28
N LEU A 167 -19.06 7.63 -12.72
CA LEU A 167 -18.25 6.64 -13.44
C LEU A 167 -18.83 5.22 -13.34
N GLN A 168 -20.04 5.09 -12.81
CA GLN A 168 -20.80 3.84 -12.78
C GLN A 168 -21.26 3.46 -14.18
N VAL A 169 -21.34 2.16 -14.46
CA VAL A 169 -21.80 1.61 -15.75
C VAL A 169 -23.21 2.12 -16.13
N THR A 170 -24.08 2.28 -15.14
CA THR A 170 -25.43 2.86 -15.23
C THR A 170 -25.44 4.34 -15.62
N ASN A 171 -24.32 5.04 -15.41
CA ASN A 171 -24.10 6.44 -15.78
C ASN A 171 -23.12 6.58 -16.97
N GLY A 172 -22.86 5.49 -17.69
CA GLY A 172 -22.00 5.46 -18.87
C GLY A 172 -20.50 5.35 -18.57
N GLY A 173 -20.09 5.11 -17.33
CA GLY A 173 -18.69 4.84 -16.94
C GLY A 173 -18.32 3.35 -16.92
N PRO A 174 -17.12 2.97 -16.45
CA PRO A 174 -16.64 1.59 -16.48
C PRO A 174 -16.86 0.79 -15.19
N ILE A 175 -17.35 1.38 -14.09
CA ILE A 175 -17.50 0.66 -12.82
C ILE A 175 -18.69 -0.29 -12.89
N LEU A 176 -18.42 -1.60 -12.84
CA LEU A 176 -19.43 -2.66 -12.93
C LEU A 176 -20.00 -3.07 -11.58
N MET A 177 -19.14 -3.17 -10.56
CA MET A 177 -19.49 -3.61 -9.22
C MET A 177 -18.65 -2.90 -8.17
N VAL A 178 -19.19 -2.84 -6.95
CA VAL A 178 -18.51 -2.30 -5.77
C VAL A 178 -18.41 -3.38 -4.69
N GLN A 179 -17.22 -3.55 -4.11
CA GLN A 179 -17.05 -4.42 -2.94
C GLN A 179 -17.57 -3.75 -1.68
N VAL A 180 -18.25 -4.50 -0.81
CA VAL A 180 -18.60 -4.06 0.54
C VAL A 180 -17.64 -4.70 1.54
N GLU A 181 -16.87 -3.88 2.26
CA GLU A 181 -15.84 -4.36 3.19
C GLU A 181 -14.77 -5.22 2.48
N ASN A 182 -13.92 -5.93 3.23
CA ASN A 182 -12.97 -6.88 2.70
C ASN A 182 -12.64 -8.01 3.70
N GLU A 183 -12.89 -9.26 3.30
CA GLU A 183 -12.61 -10.46 4.08
C GLU A 183 -13.09 -10.34 5.53
N TYR A 184 -14.34 -9.88 5.70
CA TYR A 184 -14.86 -9.59 7.02
C TYR A 184 -14.97 -10.86 7.88
N GLY A 185 -15.27 -12.01 7.27
CA GLY A 185 -15.33 -13.30 7.94
C GLY A 185 -13.99 -13.76 8.51
N SER A 186 -12.87 -13.18 8.06
CA SER A 186 -11.53 -13.37 8.64
C SER A 186 -11.29 -12.49 9.88
N PHE A 187 -12.22 -11.60 10.24
CA PHE A 187 -12.10 -10.64 11.34
C PHE A 187 -13.23 -10.72 12.36
N GLY A 188 -14.49 -10.76 11.90
CA GLY A 188 -15.66 -10.65 12.75
C GLY A 188 -16.94 -11.15 12.06
N ASN A 189 -18.08 -10.91 12.69
CA ASN A 189 -19.38 -11.41 12.24
C ASN A 189 -20.56 -10.43 12.46
N ASP A 190 -20.26 -9.14 12.64
CA ASP A 190 -21.28 -8.07 12.68
C ASP A 190 -21.92 -7.83 11.30
N LYS A 191 -23.00 -8.55 11.00
CA LYS A 191 -23.78 -8.35 9.77
C LYS A 191 -24.44 -6.97 9.70
N ASN A 192 -24.75 -6.35 10.83
CA ASN A 192 -25.37 -5.03 10.83
C ASN A 192 -24.38 -3.97 10.34
N TYR A 193 -23.09 -4.12 10.69
CA TYR A 193 -22.01 -3.30 10.13
C TYR A 193 -21.92 -3.43 8.61
N LEU A 194 -21.89 -4.65 8.06
CA LEU A 194 -21.82 -4.87 6.61
C LEU A 194 -23.03 -4.28 5.87
N LEU A 195 -24.24 -4.50 6.40
CA LEU A 195 -25.46 -3.94 5.83
C LEU A 195 -25.46 -2.41 5.89
N ARG A 196 -24.94 -1.82 6.98
CA ARG A 196 -24.80 -0.36 7.11
C ARG A 196 -23.80 0.21 6.11
N LEU A 197 -22.68 -0.46 5.86
CA LEU A 197 -21.73 -0.05 4.82
C LEU A 197 -22.37 -0.03 3.43
N LYS A 198 -23.09 -1.10 3.08
CA LYS A 198 -23.83 -1.17 1.81
C LYS A 198 -24.83 -0.02 1.70
N GLU A 199 -25.63 0.20 2.76
CA GLU A 199 -26.61 1.29 2.80
C GLU A 199 -25.94 2.66 2.61
N LEU A 200 -24.76 2.89 3.17
CA LEU A 200 -24.02 4.14 2.99
C LEU A 200 -23.61 4.37 1.53
N TRP A 201 -23.17 3.34 0.82
CA TRP A 201 -22.89 3.44 -0.61
C TRP A 201 -24.16 3.77 -1.40
N ASP A 202 -25.27 3.09 -1.10
CA ASP A 202 -26.58 3.35 -1.74
C ASP A 202 -27.03 4.80 -1.51
N GLN A 203 -26.98 5.28 -0.26
CA GLN A 203 -27.36 6.65 0.12
C GLN A 203 -26.50 7.73 -0.57
N ASN A 204 -25.27 7.39 -0.95
CA ASN A 204 -24.35 8.31 -1.64
C ASN A 204 -24.35 8.13 -3.17
N GLY A 205 -25.34 7.42 -3.72
CA GLY A 205 -25.61 7.35 -5.15
C GLY A 205 -24.86 6.25 -5.89
N ILE A 206 -24.33 5.25 -5.17
CA ILE A 206 -23.86 4.01 -5.79
C ILE A 206 -25.08 3.13 -6.08
N ASN A 207 -25.25 2.72 -7.34
CA ASN A 207 -26.42 2.02 -7.85
C ASN A 207 -26.06 0.84 -8.79
N VAL A 208 -24.82 0.36 -8.70
CA VAL A 208 -24.36 -0.88 -9.34
C VAL A 208 -24.45 -2.07 -8.37
N PRO A 209 -24.42 -3.33 -8.84
CA PRO A 209 -24.39 -4.47 -7.96
C PRO A 209 -23.19 -4.48 -7.01
N TYR A 210 -23.37 -5.15 -5.86
CA TYR A 210 -22.34 -5.33 -4.86
C TYR A 210 -21.83 -6.77 -4.81
N TYR A 211 -20.64 -6.94 -4.25
CA TYR A 211 -20.12 -8.24 -3.82
C TYR A 211 -19.39 -8.11 -2.48
N THR A 212 -19.26 -9.23 -1.76
CA THR A 212 -18.36 -9.38 -0.61
C THR A 212 -17.30 -10.41 -0.98
N ALA A 213 -16.16 -10.45 -0.28
CA ALA A 213 -15.10 -11.42 -0.57
C ALA A 213 -14.58 -12.00 0.74
N ASP A 214 -14.38 -13.32 0.77
CA ASP A 214 -13.89 -14.08 1.91
C ASP A 214 -13.25 -15.40 1.46
N GLY A 215 -12.41 -16.00 2.30
CA GLY A 215 -11.91 -17.35 2.09
C GLY A 215 -13.06 -18.39 2.02
N PRO A 216 -12.92 -19.48 1.23
CA PRO A 216 -13.99 -20.45 0.93
C PRO A 216 -14.30 -21.42 2.09
N THR A 217 -14.43 -20.91 3.32
CA THR A 217 -14.81 -21.69 4.50
C THR A 217 -16.23 -21.35 4.93
N ALA A 218 -16.94 -22.32 5.51
CA ALA A 218 -18.33 -22.13 5.90
C ALA A 218 -18.54 -20.94 6.84
N TYR A 219 -17.66 -20.76 7.84
CA TYR A 219 -17.80 -19.70 8.84
C TYR A 219 -17.43 -18.31 8.29
N MET A 220 -16.40 -18.22 7.44
CA MET A 220 -16.03 -16.94 6.81
C MET A 220 -17.14 -16.48 5.86
N LEU A 221 -17.63 -17.37 5.00
CA LEU A 221 -18.73 -17.09 4.09
C LEU A 221 -20.02 -16.74 4.84
N GLU A 222 -20.34 -17.44 5.93
CA GLU A 222 -21.51 -17.13 6.76
C GLU A 222 -21.43 -15.74 7.38
N ALA A 223 -20.25 -15.34 7.85
CA ALA A 223 -20.02 -14.08 8.56
C ALA A 223 -19.90 -12.88 7.60
N GLY A 224 -19.19 -13.04 6.48
CA GLY A 224 -18.86 -11.95 5.56
C GLY A 224 -19.86 -11.74 4.41
N SER A 225 -20.68 -12.73 4.08
CA SER A 225 -21.68 -12.58 2.99
C SER A 225 -22.93 -11.79 3.42
N ILE A 226 -23.42 -10.93 2.52
CA ILE A 226 -24.70 -10.20 2.70
C ILE A 226 -25.72 -10.55 1.61
N PRO A 227 -27.04 -10.49 1.90
CA PRO A 227 -28.09 -10.79 0.92
C PRO A 227 -28.00 -9.92 -0.35
N GLY A 228 -28.18 -10.55 -1.50
CA GLY A 228 -28.22 -9.88 -2.81
C GLY A 228 -26.87 -9.39 -3.35
N ALA A 229 -25.77 -9.56 -2.61
CA ALA A 229 -24.41 -9.33 -3.10
C ALA A 229 -23.81 -10.64 -3.64
N ALA A 230 -23.02 -10.56 -4.72
CA ALA A 230 -22.25 -11.71 -5.21
C ALA A 230 -21.19 -12.16 -4.19
N ILE A 231 -20.76 -13.42 -4.28
CA ILE A 231 -19.72 -13.99 -3.40
C ILE A 231 -18.39 -14.05 -4.14
N GLY A 232 -17.42 -13.26 -3.69
CA GLY A 232 -16.01 -13.42 -4.00
C GLY A 232 -15.34 -14.46 -3.09
N LEU A 233 -14.49 -15.29 -3.68
CA LEU A 233 -13.71 -16.32 -3.00
C LEU A 233 -12.21 -16.01 -3.08
N ASP A 234 -11.53 -16.09 -1.94
CA ASP A 234 -10.11 -15.72 -1.77
C ASP A 234 -9.28 -16.95 -1.30
N SER A 235 -8.78 -17.82 -2.18
CA SER A 235 -9.12 -17.94 -3.60
C SER A 235 -10.24 -18.98 -3.84
N GLY A 236 -10.94 -18.88 -4.96
CA GLY A 236 -11.86 -19.91 -5.44
C GLY A 236 -11.23 -20.74 -6.56
N GLY A 237 -10.89 -22.01 -6.32
CA GLY A 237 -10.10 -22.82 -7.27
C GLY A 237 -10.66 -24.21 -7.56
N SER A 238 -11.79 -24.58 -6.96
CA SER A 238 -12.36 -25.93 -7.04
C SER A 238 -13.88 -25.97 -6.93
N ASP A 239 -14.48 -27.09 -7.36
CA ASP A 239 -15.93 -27.31 -7.25
C ASP A 239 -16.42 -27.23 -5.80
N ALA A 240 -15.58 -27.63 -4.83
CA ALA A 240 -15.91 -27.57 -3.42
C ALA A 240 -16.08 -26.12 -2.93
N ASP A 241 -15.21 -25.22 -3.38
CA ASP A 241 -15.24 -23.80 -3.01
C ASP A 241 -16.51 -23.14 -3.57
N PHE A 242 -16.80 -23.36 -4.86
CA PHE A 242 -18.00 -22.83 -5.50
C PHE A 242 -19.29 -23.45 -4.94
N ALA A 243 -19.27 -24.71 -4.53
CA ALA A 243 -20.40 -25.34 -3.84
C ALA A 243 -20.61 -24.75 -2.43
N ALA A 244 -19.55 -24.35 -1.73
CA ALA A 244 -19.66 -23.65 -0.45
C ALA A 244 -20.32 -22.28 -0.62
N ALA A 245 -19.90 -21.50 -1.62
CA ALA A 245 -20.54 -20.22 -1.96
C ALA A 245 -22.02 -20.40 -2.32
N ALA A 246 -22.36 -21.38 -3.17
CA ALA A 246 -23.74 -21.63 -3.58
C ALA A 246 -24.66 -22.04 -2.41
N ARG A 247 -24.13 -22.74 -1.40
CA ARG A 247 -24.88 -23.03 -0.16
C ARG A 247 -25.13 -21.76 0.66
N GLN A 248 -24.16 -20.83 0.69
CA GLN A 248 -24.27 -19.60 1.45
C GLN A 248 -25.25 -18.60 0.83
N ASN A 249 -25.20 -18.41 -0.50
CA ASN A 249 -26.11 -17.53 -1.21
C ASN A 249 -26.45 -18.12 -2.60
N PRO A 250 -27.56 -18.86 -2.73
CA PRO A 250 -27.88 -19.63 -3.93
C PRO A 250 -28.44 -18.79 -5.09
N ASP A 251 -28.78 -17.52 -4.85
CA ASP A 251 -29.46 -16.66 -5.84
C ASP A 251 -28.54 -15.59 -6.45
N VAL A 252 -27.22 -15.71 -6.26
CA VAL A 252 -26.20 -14.77 -6.77
C VAL A 252 -25.01 -15.54 -7.35
N PRO A 253 -24.23 -14.94 -8.27
CA PRO A 253 -23.03 -15.59 -8.79
C PRO A 253 -21.91 -15.59 -7.75
N SER A 254 -20.97 -16.50 -7.92
CA SER A 254 -19.70 -16.54 -7.19
C SER A 254 -18.51 -16.62 -8.13
N PHE A 255 -17.37 -16.09 -7.70
CA PHE A 255 -16.15 -15.95 -8.49
C PHE A 255 -14.90 -15.94 -7.61
N SER A 256 -13.72 -16.15 -8.18
CA SER A 256 -12.46 -15.98 -7.44
C SER A 256 -12.10 -14.49 -7.38
N SER A 257 -12.36 -13.82 -6.27
CA SER A 257 -12.10 -12.38 -6.12
C SER A 257 -10.63 -12.06 -5.90
N GLU A 258 -9.86 -13.02 -5.38
CA GLU A 258 -8.41 -12.94 -5.27
C GLU A 258 -7.79 -14.31 -5.61
N SER A 259 -7.31 -14.45 -6.85
CA SER A 259 -6.41 -15.55 -7.24
C SER A 259 -4.97 -15.06 -7.15
N TYR A 260 -4.15 -15.71 -6.33
CA TYR A 260 -2.82 -15.23 -5.97
C TYR A 260 -1.71 -15.80 -6.89
N PRO A 261 -1.30 -15.10 -7.98
CA PRO A 261 -0.17 -15.53 -8.80
C PRO A 261 1.16 -15.52 -8.05
N GLY A 262 1.24 -14.76 -6.97
CA GLY A 262 2.45 -14.41 -6.25
C GLY A 262 2.19 -14.34 -4.75
N TRP A 263 3.09 -13.74 -3.98
CA TRP A 263 2.88 -13.52 -2.56
C TRP A 263 3.69 -12.33 -2.04
N LEU A 264 3.25 -11.75 -0.93
CA LEU A 264 3.99 -10.73 -0.19
C LEU A 264 5.30 -11.31 0.40
N THR A 265 6.19 -10.43 0.84
CA THR A 265 7.43 -10.80 1.54
C THR A 265 7.66 -9.81 2.66
N HIS A 266 8.23 -10.27 3.78
CA HIS A 266 8.57 -9.42 4.91
C HIS A 266 10.08 -9.20 5.05
N TRP A 267 10.47 -8.17 5.81
CA TRP A 267 11.88 -7.94 6.14
C TRP A 267 12.48 -9.12 6.93
N GLY A 268 13.60 -9.64 6.45
CA GLY A 268 14.33 -10.77 7.00
C GLY A 268 13.91 -12.14 6.42
N GLU A 269 12.97 -12.17 5.49
CA GLU A 269 12.59 -13.38 4.77
C GLU A 269 13.39 -13.57 3.47
N LYS A 270 13.18 -14.70 2.80
CA LYS A 270 13.56 -14.85 1.39
C LYS A 270 12.44 -14.32 0.52
N TRP A 271 12.75 -13.84 -0.68
CA TRP A 271 11.73 -13.48 -1.66
C TRP A 271 10.73 -14.61 -1.88
N ALA A 272 9.45 -14.31 -1.73
CA ALA A 272 8.40 -15.24 -2.07
C ALA A 272 8.28 -15.35 -3.60
N ARG A 273 8.57 -16.54 -4.13
CA ARG A 273 8.57 -16.83 -5.58
C ARG A 273 7.79 -18.13 -5.86
N PRO A 274 6.45 -18.14 -5.64
CA PRO A 274 5.65 -19.33 -5.90
C PRO A 274 5.73 -19.75 -7.37
N GLY A 275 5.74 -21.07 -7.60
CA GLY A 275 5.86 -21.64 -8.94
C GLY A 275 4.68 -21.31 -9.86
N ILE A 276 4.94 -21.25 -11.16
CA ILE A 276 3.96 -20.88 -12.19
C ILE A 276 2.83 -21.90 -12.31
N ASP A 277 3.11 -23.20 -12.10
CA ASP A 277 2.15 -24.28 -12.36
C ASP A 277 0.88 -24.19 -11.50
N GLY A 278 1.01 -23.73 -10.25
CA GLY A 278 -0.12 -23.61 -9.32
C GLY A 278 -1.17 -22.65 -9.84
N ILE A 279 -0.76 -21.42 -10.15
CA ILE A 279 -1.68 -20.40 -10.67
C ILE A 279 -2.20 -20.77 -12.06
N VAL A 280 -1.37 -21.33 -12.95
CA VAL A 280 -1.81 -21.77 -14.28
C VAL A 280 -2.91 -22.84 -14.17
N LYS A 281 -2.77 -23.78 -13.23
CA LYS A 281 -3.78 -24.81 -12.97
C LYS A 281 -5.10 -24.21 -12.48
N GLU A 282 -5.05 -23.30 -11.51
CA GLU A 282 -6.24 -22.63 -10.98
C GLU A 282 -6.97 -21.82 -12.08
N ILE A 283 -6.23 -20.98 -12.82
CA ILE A 283 -6.82 -20.17 -13.90
C ILE A 283 -7.38 -21.04 -15.02
N LYS A 284 -6.73 -22.18 -15.33
CA LYS A 284 -7.28 -23.12 -16.30
C LYS A 284 -8.62 -23.68 -15.82
N TYR A 285 -8.73 -24.11 -14.56
CA TYR A 285 -10.00 -24.57 -13.99
C TYR A 285 -11.08 -23.49 -14.08
N LEU A 286 -10.75 -22.25 -13.73
CA LEU A 286 -11.69 -21.12 -13.79
C LEU A 286 -12.16 -20.84 -15.22
N LEU A 287 -11.26 -20.86 -16.20
CA LEU A 287 -11.58 -20.68 -17.61
C LEU A 287 -12.43 -21.83 -18.17
N ASP A 288 -12.07 -23.08 -17.90
CA ASP A 288 -12.82 -24.28 -18.33
C ASP A 288 -14.26 -24.26 -17.82
N ASN A 289 -14.46 -23.77 -16.59
CA ASN A 289 -15.76 -23.71 -15.92
C ASN A 289 -16.46 -22.35 -16.04
N LYS A 290 -15.94 -21.44 -16.89
CA LYS A 290 -16.48 -20.08 -17.11
C LYS A 290 -16.66 -19.25 -15.84
N LYS A 291 -15.87 -19.55 -14.80
CA LYS A 291 -15.87 -18.79 -13.55
C LYS A 291 -15.10 -17.49 -13.77
N SER A 292 -15.68 -16.41 -13.29
CA SER A 292 -14.99 -15.11 -13.27
C SER A 292 -13.83 -15.16 -12.26
N PHE A 293 -12.82 -14.34 -12.45
CA PHE A 293 -11.71 -14.25 -11.51
C PHE A 293 -10.95 -12.94 -11.60
N ASN A 294 -10.15 -12.66 -10.57
CA ASN A 294 -9.27 -11.52 -10.47
C ASN A 294 -7.87 -11.96 -10.00
N PHE A 295 -6.82 -11.55 -10.73
CA PHE A 295 -5.44 -11.77 -10.30
C PHE A 295 -5.07 -10.80 -9.18
N TYR A 296 -4.87 -11.30 -7.96
CA TYR A 296 -4.37 -10.51 -6.82
C TYR A 296 -2.89 -10.81 -6.54
N VAL A 297 -1.94 -10.01 -7.02
CA VAL A 297 -2.08 -8.85 -7.91
C VAL A 297 -1.59 -9.17 -9.32
N ILE A 298 -2.14 -8.50 -10.34
CA ILE A 298 -1.57 -8.57 -11.70
C ILE A 298 -0.30 -7.74 -11.80
N HIS A 299 -0.28 -6.61 -11.08
CA HIS A 299 0.84 -5.70 -10.93
C HIS A 299 0.76 -5.08 -9.53
N GLY A 300 1.77 -5.34 -8.69
CA GLY A 300 1.75 -4.81 -7.33
C GLY A 300 2.36 -3.41 -7.20
N GLY A 301 3.50 -3.15 -7.82
CA GLY A 301 4.18 -1.85 -7.76
C GLY A 301 4.99 -1.68 -6.47
N THR A 302 4.93 -0.49 -5.85
CA THR A 302 5.79 -0.13 -4.71
C THR A 302 5.01 0.52 -3.57
N ASN A 303 5.29 0.11 -2.33
CA ASN A 303 4.85 0.79 -1.11
C ASN A 303 5.73 2.01 -0.82
N PHE A 304 5.58 3.09 -1.59
CA PHE A 304 6.39 4.30 -1.41
C PHE A 304 6.23 4.93 -0.02
N GLY A 305 7.29 5.57 0.48
CA GLY A 305 7.29 6.25 1.77
C GLY A 305 6.97 5.34 2.95
N PHE A 306 5.90 5.67 3.69
CA PHE A 306 5.49 4.98 4.92
C PHE A 306 4.26 4.08 4.74
N THR A 307 3.97 3.68 3.50
CA THR A 307 2.69 3.04 3.16
C THR A 307 2.69 1.51 3.26
N ALA A 308 3.87 0.89 3.39
CA ALA A 308 3.98 -0.54 3.67
C ALA A 308 3.36 -0.87 5.04
N GLY A 309 2.54 -1.92 5.11
CA GLY A 309 1.94 -2.36 6.35
C GLY A 309 2.81 -3.36 7.13
N ALA A 310 2.14 -4.23 7.87
CA ALA A 310 2.74 -5.38 8.52
C ALA A 310 1.68 -6.47 8.76
N ASN A 311 2.11 -7.71 8.85
CA ASN A 311 1.30 -8.78 9.42
C ASN A 311 1.67 -9.01 10.89
N SER A 312 0.84 -9.82 11.55
CA SER A 312 1.18 -10.41 12.84
C SER A 312 0.80 -11.89 12.85
N GLY A 313 1.80 -12.74 13.05
CA GLY A 313 1.67 -14.19 12.94
C GLY A 313 2.42 -14.94 14.04
N GLY A 314 2.68 -16.24 13.82
CA GLY A 314 3.34 -17.13 14.78
C GLY A 314 4.76 -16.71 15.19
N LYS A 315 5.39 -15.79 14.45
CA LYS A 315 6.71 -15.20 14.76
C LYS A 315 6.61 -13.81 15.41
N GLY A 316 5.41 -13.27 15.66
CA GLY A 316 5.20 -11.92 16.18
C GLY A 316 4.90 -10.91 15.07
N TYR A 317 5.52 -9.74 15.13
CA TYR A 317 5.32 -8.63 14.18
C TYR A 317 6.17 -8.81 12.92
N GLU A 318 5.56 -8.75 11.74
CA GLU A 318 6.19 -9.04 10.45
C GLU A 318 5.99 -7.85 9.49
N PRO A 319 6.96 -6.90 9.41
CA PRO A 319 6.80 -5.71 8.58
C PRO A 319 7.00 -6.01 7.09
N ASP A 320 6.09 -5.50 6.27
CA ASP A 320 6.11 -5.64 4.82
C ASP A 320 7.29 -4.89 4.19
N LEU A 321 7.74 -5.37 3.02
CA LEU A 321 8.77 -4.69 2.23
C LEU A 321 8.26 -3.38 1.59
N THR A 322 9.21 -2.54 1.18
CA THR A 322 8.93 -1.39 0.33
C THR A 322 8.52 -1.84 -1.07
N SER A 323 9.21 -2.84 -1.63
CA SER A 323 8.76 -3.47 -2.87
C SER A 323 7.44 -4.18 -2.65
N TYR A 324 6.50 -3.97 -3.57
CA TYR A 324 5.30 -4.78 -3.70
C TYR A 324 5.30 -5.51 -5.04
N ASP A 325 6.48 -5.96 -5.51
CA ASP A 325 6.64 -6.79 -6.73
C ASP A 325 5.70 -7.99 -6.72
N TYR A 326 5.53 -8.59 -5.52
CA TYR A 326 4.63 -9.71 -5.25
C TYR A 326 4.97 -11.00 -6.02
N ASP A 327 6.05 -11.04 -6.82
CA ASP A 327 6.23 -12.04 -7.87
C ASP A 327 5.04 -12.09 -8.85
N ALA A 328 4.44 -10.92 -9.08
CA ALA A 328 3.28 -10.75 -9.93
C ALA A 328 3.60 -11.06 -11.42
N PRO A 329 2.58 -11.29 -12.25
CA PRO A 329 2.76 -11.36 -13.69
C PRO A 329 3.50 -10.13 -14.25
N ILE A 330 3.14 -8.93 -13.79
CA ILE A 330 3.82 -7.69 -14.14
C ILE A 330 4.65 -7.25 -12.93
N ASN A 331 5.98 -7.24 -13.08
CA ASN A 331 6.91 -6.96 -11.98
C ASN A 331 6.82 -5.51 -11.48
N GLU A 332 7.58 -5.15 -10.43
CA GLU A 332 7.57 -3.83 -9.80
C GLU A 332 7.75 -2.66 -10.78
N ASN A 333 8.65 -2.76 -11.76
CA ASN A 333 8.88 -1.70 -12.76
C ASN A 333 7.96 -1.80 -14.00
N GLY A 334 7.03 -2.76 -14.06
CA GLY A 334 6.02 -2.85 -15.12
C GLY A 334 6.37 -3.76 -16.30
N ASP A 335 7.42 -4.57 -16.20
CA ASP A 335 7.85 -5.51 -17.24
C ASP A 335 7.14 -6.86 -17.14
N THR A 336 7.15 -7.61 -18.25
CA THR A 336 6.61 -8.96 -18.29
C THR A 336 7.53 -9.96 -17.60
N THR A 337 6.94 -10.94 -16.92
CA THR A 337 7.67 -12.07 -16.33
C THR A 337 7.40 -13.37 -17.10
N ALA A 338 8.09 -14.44 -16.72
CA ALA A 338 7.74 -15.78 -17.20
C ALA A 338 6.27 -16.14 -16.89
N LYS A 339 5.77 -15.69 -15.73
CA LYS A 339 4.39 -15.90 -15.28
C LYS A 339 3.38 -15.14 -16.15
N TYR A 340 3.70 -13.90 -16.53
CA TYR A 340 2.91 -13.14 -17.52
C TYR A 340 2.75 -13.91 -18.82
N ASN A 341 3.86 -14.42 -19.37
CA ASN A 341 3.83 -15.11 -20.66
C ASN A 341 3.03 -16.41 -20.59
N ALA A 342 3.17 -17.19 -19.50
CA ALA A 342 2.40 -18.40 -19.28
C ALA A 342 0.88 -18.14 -19.20
N LEU A 343 0.47 -17.18 -18.37
CA LEU A 343 -0.94 -16.80 -18.19
C LEU A 343 -1.54 -16.19 -19.46
N ARG A 344 -0.78 -15.32 -20.14
CA ARG A 344 -1.17 -14.74 -21.42
C ARG A 344 -1.41 -15.81 -22.49
N ASN A 345 -0.52 -16.80 -22.60
CA ASN A 345 -0.67 -17.90 -23.55
C ASN A 345 -1.90 -18.75 -23.21
N LEU A 346 -2.12 -19.05 -21.93
CA LEU A 346 -3.30 -19.77 -21.47
C LEU A 346 -4.58 -19.00 -21.84
N ILE A 347 -4.75 -17.76 -21.40
CA ILE A 347 -5.94 -16.95 -21.68
C ILE A 347 -6.15 -16.78 -23.19
N GLY A 348 -5.07 -16.55 -23.94
CA GLY A 348 -5.10 -16.44 -25.39
C GLY A 348 -5.66 -17.68 -26.10
N SER A 349 -5.51 -18.86 -25.50
CA SER A 349 -6.04 -20.12 -26.05
C SER A 349 -7.57 -20.26 -25.95
N TYR A 350 -8.21 -19.48 -25.06
CA TYR A 350 -9.68 -19.44 -24.90
C TYR A 350 -10.35 -18.38 -25.79
N LEU A 351 -9.58 -17.62 -26.57
CA LEU A 351 -10.16 -16.64 -27.48
C LEU A 351 -10.90 -17.33 -28.66
N PRO A 352 -11.97 -16.72 -29.17
CA PRO A 352 -12.64 -17.20 -30.38
C PRO A 352 -11.67 -17.32 -31.56
N LYS A 353 -11.90 -18.31 -32.43
CA LYS A 353 -11.06 -18.57 -33.61
C LYS A 353 -10.81 -17.29 -34.42
N GLY A 354 -9.54 -16.96 -34.65
CA GLY A 354 -9.12 -15.79 -35.43
C GLY A 354 -8.99 -14.49 -34.62
N LYS A 355 -9.42 -14.45 -33.35
CA LYS A 355 -9.13 -13.34 -32.44
C LYS A 355 -7.72 -13.50 -31.85
N LYS A 356 -7.07 -12.37 -31.58
CA LYS A 356 -5.74 -12.30 -30.96
C LYS A 356 -5.77 -11.33 -29.81
N LEU A 357 -4.99 -11.63 -28.77
CA LEU A 357 -4.75 -10.69 -27.68
C LEU A 357 -4.05 -9.41 -28.20
N PRO A 358 -4.32 -8.25 -27.60
CA PRO A 358 -3.62 -7.00 -27.92
C PRO A 358 -2.11 -7.15 -27.78
N LYS A 359 -1.33 -6.39 -28.55
CA LYS A 359 0.14 -6.38 -28.43
C LYS A 359 0.56 -5.93 -27.02
N ILE A 360 1.64 -6.52 -26.53
CA ILE A 360 2.27 -6.07 -25.28
C ILE A 360 2.84 -4.67 -25.52
N PRO A 361 2.55 -3.67 -24.66
CA PRO A 361 3.21 -2.36 -24.69
C PRO A 361 4.73 -2.47 -24.64
N ALA A 362 5.44 -1.47 -25.15
CA ALA A 362 6.88 -1.41 -25.00
C ALA A 362 7.25 -1.25 -23.50
N ALA A 363 8.34 -1.91 -23.09
CA ALA A 363 8.90 -1.74 -21.75
C ALA A 363 9.32 -0.28 -21.52
N ILE A 364 9.17 0.19 -20.28
CA ILE A 364 9.67 1.51 -19.89
C ILE A 364 11.20 1.43 -19.81
N PRO A 365 11.95 2.37 -20.43
CA PRO A 365 13.40 2.32 -20.40
C PRO A 365 13.94 2.40 -18.97
N THR A 366 14.79 1.45 -18.61
CA THR A 366 15.59 1.52 -17.38
C THR A 366 16.95 2.17 -17.65
N ILE A 367 17.62 2.65 -16.62
CA ILE A 367 18.97 3.22 -16.67
C ILE A 367 19.84 2.72 -15.52
N THR A 368 21.14 2.95 -15.66
CA THR A 368 22.12 2.80 -14.58
C THR A 368 22.81 4.13 -14.36
N PHE A 369 23.34 4.35 -13.15
CA PHE A 369 24.30 5.41 -12.87
C PHE A 369 25.45 4.82 -12.03
N PRO A 370 26.69 5.33 -12.18
CA PRO A 370 27.85 4.76 -11.51
C PRO A 370 27.79 4.96 -10.00
N ASP A 371 28.75 4.41 -9.27
CA ASP A 371 28.86 4.61 -7.83
C ASP A 371 28.97 6.11 -7.47
N VAL A 372 28.15 6.53 -6.51
CA VAL A 372 28.08 7.89 -5.98
C VAL A 372 28.40 7.83 -4.50
N GLN A 373 29.55 8.37 -4.12
CA GLN A 373 29.93 8.50 -2.72
C GLN A 373 29.09 9.61 -2.06
N LEU A 374 28.17 9.23 -1.17
CA LEU A 374 27.45 10.22 -0.37
C LEU A 374 28.40 10.86 0.65
N GLN A 375 28.00 12.01 1.18
CA GLN A 375 28.69 12.72 2.24
C GLN A 375 27.82 12.76 3.50
N PRO A 376 28.41 12.74 4.70
CA PRO A 376 27.68 13.07 5.91
C PRO A 376 27.06 14.46 5.74
N TYR A 377 25.76 14.57 6.01
CA TYR A 377 25.01 15.81 5.84
C TYR A 377 24.65 16.43 7.18
N THR A 378 23.89 15.69 7.99
CA THR A 378 23.48 16.14 9.33
C THR A 378 23.04 14.96 10.19
N SER A 379 22.65 15.23 11.43
CA SER A 379 22.16 14.23 12.37
C SER A 379 20.75 14.54 12.84
N ILE A 380 19.94 13.51 13.06
CA ILE A 380 18.59 13.68 13.63
C ILE A 380 18.62 14.38 15.00
N TRP A 381 19.70 14.20 15.76
CA TRP A 381 19.87 14.76 17.10
C TRP A 381 20.09 16.27 17.12
N GLU A 382 20.48 16.87 15.99
CA GLU A 382 20.65 18.33 15.84
C GLU A 382 19.36 19.04 15.42
N HIS A 383 18.36 18.27 14.98
CA HIS A 383 17.07 18.77 14.48
C HIS A 383 15.89 18.28 15.33
N LEU A 384 16.13 18.01 16.63
CA LEU A 384 15.04 17.72 17.55
C LEU A 384 14.15 18.95 17.68
N PRO A 385 12.82 18.83 17.46
CA PRO A 385 11.91 19.95 17.61
C PRO A 385 11.74 20.32 19.10
N GLN A 386 10.78 21.19 19.38
CA GLN A 386 10.43 21.52 20.75
C GLN A 386 10.04 20.27 21.54
N ALA A 387 10.64 20.11 22.73
CA ALA A 387 10.33 19.01 23.63
C ALA A 387 8.90 19.10 24.15
N ILE A 388 8.18 17.98 24.11
CA ILE A 388 6.87 17.81 24.74
C ILE A 388 7.11 17.14 26.10
N PRO A 389 6.83 17.82 27.23
CA PRO A 389 6.93 17.20 28.54
C PRO A 389 5.83 16.15 28.72
N SER A 390 6.19 15.00 29.25
CA SER A 390 5.24 13.94 29.59
C SER A 390 5.62 13.23 30.88
N VAL A 391 4.64 12.89 31.71
CA VAL A 391 4.89 12.16 32.97
C VAL A 391 5.39 10.74 32.72
N GLN A 392 4.83 10.08 31.71
CA GLN A 392 5.20 8.76 31.20
C GLN A 392 5.23 8.80 29.66
N PRO A 393 5.92 7.87 28.97
CA PRO A 393 5.84 7.82 27.52
C PRO A 393 4.39 7.56 27.08
N LYS A 394 4.06 7.94 25.85
CA LYS A 394 2.77 7.66 25.21
C LYS A 394 3.03 7.27 23.76
N THR A 395 2.00 6.78 23.08
CA THR A 395 2.11 6.38 21.67
C THR A 395 2.27 7.58 20.75
N PHE A 396 2.68 7.35 19.51
CA PHE A 396 2.84 8.39 18.49
C PHE A 396 1.54 9.17 18.27
N GLU A 397 0.42 8.45 18.21
CA GLU A 397 -0.89 9.02 17.94
C GLU A 397 -1.36 9.91 19.10
N ALA A 398 -0.99 9.58 20.34
CA ALA A 398 -1.27 10.44 21.50
C ALA A 398 -0.57 11.81 21.42
N TYR A 399 0.46 11.95 20.58
CA TYR A 399 1.12 13.22 20.26
C TYR A 399 0.71 13.80 18.90
N GLY A 400 -0.30 13.22 18.24
CA GLY A 400 -0.76 13.67 16.92
C GLY A 400 0.20 13.35 15.77
N GLN A 401 1.12 12.40 15.96
CA GLN A 401 2.03 11.93 14.91
C GLN A 401 1.63 10.53 14.44
N ASP A 402 1.57 10.33 13.12
CA ASP A 402 1.10 9.06 12.56
C ASP A 402 2.24 8.18 12.04
N TYR A 403 3.36 8.76 11.58
CA TYR A 403 4.47 8.05 10.94
C TYR A 403 5.85 8.54 11.42
N GLY A 404 6.92 7.88 10.97
CA GLY A 404 8.30 8.31 11.22
C GLY A 404 8.86 7.77 12.53
N PHE A 405 9.46 8.68 13.31
CA PHE A 405 10.23 8.35 14.51
C PHE A 405 9.86 9.23 15.70
N MET A 406 10.27 8.84 16.89
CA MET A 406 10.12 9.65 18.09
C MET A 406 11.27 9.40 19.06
N VAL A 407 11.81 10.47 19.66
CA VAL A 407 12.77 10.35 20.76
C VAL A 407 12.03 10.49 22.09
N TYR A 408 12.23 9.51 22.97
CA TYR A 408 11.82 9.56 24.37
C TYR A 408 13.07 9.73 25.22
N LYS A 409 13.15 10.82 25.97
CA LYS A 409 14.31 11.17 26.77
C LYS A 409 13.94 11.38 28.23
N THR A 410 14.73 10.85 29.16
CA THR A 410 14.53 11.09 30.60
C THR A 410 15.87 11.03 31.35
N LYS A 411 15.88 11.51 32.59
CA LYS A 411 17.02 11.37 33.50
C LYS A 411 16.81 10.16 34.41
N LEU A 412 17.86 9.37 34.59
CA LEU A 412 17.85 8.22 35.49
C LEU A 412 18.07 8.68 36.93
N ILE A 413 16.95 8.86 37.65
CA ILE A 413 16.94 9.17 39.08
C ILE A 413 16.73 7.88 39.88
N GLY A 414 17.52 7.65 40.92
CA GLY A 414 17.51 6.40 41.68
C GLY A 414 18.37 5.33 41.00
N HIS A 415 17.75 4.34 40.33
CA HIS A 415 18.49 3.36 39.53
C HIS A 415 19.13 4.02 38.30
N LYS A 416 20.42 3.76 38.08
CA LYS A 416 21.24 4.39 37.01
C LYS A 416 21.88 3.38 36.05
N SER A 417 21.69 2.09 36.31
CA SER A 417 22.22 0.97 35.54
C SER A 417 21.40 -0.28 35.82
N GLY A 418 21.46 -1.28 34.94
CA GLY A 418 20.77 -2.55 35.10
C GLY A 418 19.83 -2.84 33.94
N LYS A 419 18.81 -3.66 34.17
CA LYS A 419 17.91 -4.12 33.10
C LYS A 419 16.83 -3.07 32.82
N LEU A 420 16.89 -2.46 31.63
CA LEU A 420 15.81 -1.65 31.07
C LEU A 420 14.79 -2.59 30.40
N THR A 421 13.51 -2.31 30.56
CA THR A 421 12.42 -3.01 29.87
C THR A 421 11.41 -2.00 29.36
N ILE A 422 11.02 -2.12 28.09
CA ILE A 422 10.03 -1.27 27.42
C ILE A 422 8.76 -2.10 27.24
N THR A 423 7.61 -1.60 27.71
CA THR A 423 6.31 -2.26 27.62
C THR A 423 5.34 -1.30 26.92
N ASP A 424 4.80 -1.62 25.76
CA ASP A 424 5.47 -2.40 24.72
C ASP A 424 6.17 -1.47 23.72
N LEU A 425 7.20 -2.00 23.06
CA LEU A 425 7.96 -1.29 22.04
C LEU A 425 7.38 -1.55 20.65
N HIS A 426 6.88 -0.50 20.00
CA HIS A 426 6.32 -0.54 18.65
C HIS A 426 7.08 0.46 17.73
N ASP A 427 8.08 0.08 16.95
CA ASP A 427 8.50 -1.31 16.65
C ASP A 427 10.00 -1.53 16.79
N TYR A 428 10.83 -0.56 16.42
CA TYR A 428 12.28 -0.69 16.47
C TYR A 428 12.87 0.48 17.25
N ALA A 429 13.75 0.21 18.21
CA ALA A 429 14.38 1.26 19.01
C ALA A 429 15.89 1.18 19.00
N THR A 430 16.54 2.34 19.00
CA THR A 430 17.94 2.49 19.39
C THR A 430 18.02 3.22 20.74
N VAL A 431 18.82 2.68 21.65
CA VAL A 431 18.92 3.15 23.04
C VAL A 431 20.29 3.78 23.27
N TYR A 432 20.31 4.94 23.93
CA TYR A 432 21.51 5.70 24.22
C TYR A 432 21.55 6.12 25.70
N LEU A 433 22.75 6.19 26.26
CA LEU A 433 23.00 6.73 27.60
C LEU A 433 24.04 7.85 27.51
N ASN A 434 23.67 9.05 27.91
CA ASN A 434 24.48 10.26 27.80
C ASN A 434 25.01 10.47 26.36
N GLY A 435 24.15 10.27 25.36
CA GLY A 435 24.52 10.37 23.94
C GLY A 435 25.28 9.16 23.37
N LYS A 436 25.74 8.21 24.19
CA LYS A 436 26.46 7.01 23.72
C LYS A 436 25.49 5.89 23.36
N TYR A 437 25.65 5.30 22.18
CA TYR A 437 24.84 4.16 21.75
C TYR A 437 25.07 2.94 22.64
N ILE A 438 23.97 2.33 23.10
CA ILE A 438 23.97 1.12 23.95
C ILE A 438 23.58 -0.11 23.14
N GLY A 439 22.57 0.01 22.27
CA GLY A 439 22.11 -1.09 21.44
C GLY A 439 20.73 -0.84 20.84
N LYS A 440 20.17 -1.88 20.23
CA LYS A 440 18.85 -1.86 19.58
C LYS A 440 17.89 -2.85 20.20
N LEU A 441 16.60 -2.63 19.97
CA LEU A 441 15.50 -3.53 20.29
C LEU A 441 14.60 -3.65 19.06
N ASP A 442 14.26 -4.88 18.67
CA ASP A 442 13.46 -5.22 17.49
C ASP A 442 12.20 -6.01 17.89
N ARG A 443 11.02 -5.42 17.70
CA ARG A 443 9.71 -6.05 17.99
C ARG A 443 9.51 -7.36 17.25
N ARG A 444 10.03 -7.52 16.03
CA ARG A 444 9.93 -8.76 15.24
C ARG A 444 10.64 -9.94 15.92
N LEU A 445 11.63 -9.65 16.75
CA LEU A 445 12.38 -10.65 17.52
C LEU A 445 11.87 -10.78 18.96
N GLY A 446 10.79 -10.06 19.32
CA GLY A 446 10.29 -9.99 20.70
C GLY A 446 11.26 -9.30 21.66
N GLU A 447 12.21 -8.51 21.16
CA GLU A 447 13.20 -7.82 21.98
C GLU A 447 12.56 -6.60 22.65
N ASN A 448 12.48 -6.60 23.97
CA ASN A 448 11.97 -5.47 24.74
C ASN A 448 12.84 -5.10 25.95
N THR A 449 14.01 -5.75 26.13
CA THR A 449 14.91 -5.50 27.25
C THR A 449 16.36 -5.34 26.83
N ILE A 450 17.07 -4.42 27.47
CA ILE A 450 18.50 -4.17 27.25
C ILE A 450 19.20 -3.79 28.56
N SER A 451 20.49 -4.10 28.69
CA SER A 451 21.28 -3.73 29.87
C SER A 451 21.86 -2.32 29.73
N ILE A 452 21.58 -1.47 30.73
CA ILE A 452 22.13 -0.12 30.85
C ILE A 452 23.42 -0.18 31.69
N PRO A 453 24.56 0.27 31.15
CA PRO A 453 25.83 0.25 31.87
C PRO A 453 25.85 1.24 33.03
N LYS A 454 26.81 1.06 33.95
CA LYS A 454 27.08 2.05 35.00
C LYS A 454 27.54 3.37 34.38
N SER A 455 27.17 4.48 35.02
CA SER A 455 27.57 5.82 34.63
C SER A 455 27.97 6.62 35.87
N ASP A 456 29.05 7.39 35.75
CA ASP A 456 29.52 8.30 36.81
C ASP A 456 28.82 9.66 36.77
N VAL A 457 27.94 9.90 35.78
CA VAL A 457 27.13 11.11 35.69
C VAL A 457 26.08 11.07 36.82
N LYS A 458 25.91 12.18 37.54
CA LYS A 458 24.97 12.26 38.68
C LYS A 458 23.58 11.81 38.28
N ASP A 459 23.02 12.36 37.22
CA ASP A 459 21.69 12.00 36.71
C ASP A 459 21.83 11.66 35.21
N PRO A 460 22.22 10.40 34.87
CA PRO A 460 22.47 10.01 33.49
C PRO A 460 21.23 10.22 32.62
N VAL A 461 21.43 10.66 31.38
CA VAL A 461 20.33 10.89 30.43
C VAL A 461 20.14 9.62 29.60
N LEU A 462 18.96 9.03 29.68
CA LEU A 462 18.51 7.96 28.79
C LEU A 462 17.78 8.57 27.60
N GLU A 463 18.13 8.13 26.39
CA GLU A 463 17.45 8.51 25.16
C GLU A 463 17.06 7.23 24.40
N ILE A 464 15.82 7.16 23.92
CA ILE A 464 15.28 6.04 23.15
C ILE A 464 14.70 6.62 21.86
N LEU A 465 15.36 6.37 20.73
CA LEU A 465 14.85 6.71 19.40
C LEU A 465 14.04 5.52 18.88
N VAL A 466 12.73 5.70 18.72
CA VAL A 466 11.79 4.68 18.26
C VAL A 466 11.37 4.97 16.83
N GLU A 467 11.42 3.96 15.96
CA GLU A 467 10.79 3.94 14.65
C GLU A 467 9.43 3.26 14.73
N GLY A 468 8.39 3.95 14.24
CA GLY A 468 7.13 3.31 13.88
C GLY A 468 7.25 2.72 12.48
N MET A 469 7.35 1.39 12.38
CA MET A 469 7.23 0.68 11.11
C MET A 469 5.74 0.59 10.71
N GLY A 470 5.39 -0.19 9.68
CA GLY A 470 4.01 -0.30 9.20
C GLY A 470 3.06 -0.82 10.29
N ARG A 471 1.87 -0.25 10.43
CA ARG A 471 0.81 -0.79 11.30
C ARG A 471 0.31 -2.10 10.75
N ILE A 472 0.00 -3.01 11.66
CA ILE A 472 -0.60 -4.30 11.32
C ILE A 472 -1.86 -4.08 10.49
N ASN A 473 -1.97 -4.81 9.39
CA ASN A 473 -3.01 -4.64 8.38
C ASN A 473 -3.97 -5.82 8.28
N PHE A 474 -3.80 -6.86 9.10
CA PHE A 474 -4.62 -8.07 9.05
C PHE A 474 -4.99 -8.61 10.44
N ALA A 475 -6.19 -9.19 10.54
CA ALA A 475 -6.72 -9.96 11.67
C ALA A 475 -6.78 -9.22 13.04
N GLN A 476 -6.53 -9.93 14.15
CA GLN A 476 -6.91 -9.49 15.49
C GLN A 476 -6.08 -8.33 16.08
N TYR A 477 -4.90 -8.02 15.51
CA TYR A 477 -3.96 -7.05 16.08
C TYR A 477 -3.97 -5.70 15.36
N LEU A 478 -5.08 -5.35 14.69
CA LEU A 478 -5.24 -4.07 13.97
C LEU A 478 -5.06 -2.83 14.85
N ILE A 479 -5.39 -2.89 16.14
CA ILE A 479 -5.15 -1.76 17.06
C ILE A 479 -3.65 -1.71 17.42
N ASP A 480 -2.84 -1.25 16.47
CA ASP A 480 -1.39 -1.30 16.51
C ASP A 480 -0.77 0.09 16.67
N ARG A 481 -0.92 0.68 17.87
CA ARG A 481 -0.35 2.00 18.17
C ARG A 481 1.18 1.96 18.15
N LYS A 482 1.82 3.01 17.63
CA LYS A 482 3.29 3.07 17.52
C LYS A 482 3.94 3.84 18.67
N GLY A 483 5.24 3.63 18.88
CA GLY A 483 6.01 4.22 19.96
C GLY A 483 6.16 3.30 21.17
N ILE A 484 6.09 3.89 22.36
CA ILE A 484 6.08 3.14 23.63
C ILE A 484 4.64 3.17 24.15
N THR A 485 4.02 1.99 24.25
CA THR A 485 2.56 1.88 24.41
C THR A 485 2.07 1.94 25.85
N ASP A 486 2.92 1.61 26.84
CA ASP A 486 2.59 1.65 28.27
C ASP A 486 3.68 2.37 29.08
N ARG A 487 4.82 1.72 29.37
CA ARG A 487 5.86 2.28 30.24
C ARG A 487 7.27 1.79 29.93
N VAL A 488 8.26 2.44 30.54
CA VAL A 488 9.65 1.98 30.59
C VAL A 488 10.05 1.79 32.03
N VAL A 489 10.67 0.65 32.35
CA VAL A 489 11.13 0.32 33.70
C VAL A 489 12.63 0.04 33.71
N LEU A 490 13.31 0.41 34.80
CA LEU A 490 14.71 0.07 35.08
C LEU A 490 14.80 -0.68 36.40
N ASN A 491 15.23 -1.94 36.37
CA ASN A 491 15.22 -2.84 37.54
C ASN A 491 13.86 -2.90 38.26
N GLY A 492 12.76 -2.84 37.50
CA GLY A 492 11.39 -2.87 38.04
C GLY A 492 10.84 -1.51 38.49
N MET A 493 11.64 -0.45 38.52
CA MET A 493 11.18 0.91 38.81
C MET A 493 10.73 1.61 37.52
N THR A 494 9.51 2.14 37.50
CA THR A 494 9.01 2.92 36.36
C THR A 494 9.76 4.25 36.24
N LEU A 495 10.24 4.53 35.02
CA LEU A 495 10.92 5.79 34.70
C LEU A 495 9.88 6.86 34.36
N MET A 496 10.05 8.03 34.96
CA MET A 496 9.10 9.15 34.92
C MET A 496 9.76 10.40 34.31
N ASN A 497 8.96 11.42 34.01
CA ASN A 497 9.40 12.75 33.59
C ASN A 497 10.21 12.71 32.27
N TRP A 498 9.48 12.55 31.19
CA TRP A 498 9.98 12.41 29.83
C TRP A 498 9.94 13.74 29.08
N GLU A 499 10.96 13.97 28.26
CA GLU A 499 10.95 14.88 27.13
C GLU A 499 10.72 14.04 25.87
N VAL A 500 9.69 14.37 25.10
CA VAL A 500 9.33 13.64 23.87
C VAL A 500 9.48 14.53 22.66
N TYR A 501 10.09 14.01 21.59
CA TYR A 501 10.37 14.75 20.37
C TYR A 501 9.82 13.99 19.16
N GLY A 502 8.80 14.56 18.51
CA GLY A 502 8.20 13.98 17.31
C GLY A 502 9.05 14.21 16.05
N LEU A 503 9.27 13.17 15.25
CA LEU A 503 10.11 13.21 14.06
C LEU A 503 9.33 12.58 12.89
N PRO A 504 8.37 13.33 12.30
CA PRO A 504 7.39 12.77 11.37
C PRO A 504 7.98 12.37 10.01
N MET A 505 9.18 12.86 9.67
CA MET A 505 9.87 12.59 8.39
C MET A 505 9.04 12.93 7.14
N ASN A 506 8.04 13.81 7.27
CA ASN A 506 7.30 14.34 6.15
C ASN A 506 8.11 15.44 5.44
N ASP A 507 7.65 15.86 4.27
CA ASP A 507 8.34 16.85 3.43
C ASP A 507 8.66 18.13 4.22
N ALA A 508 7.70 18.61 5.04
CA ALA A 508 7.91 19.79 5.88
C ALA A 508 9.10 19.61 6.83
N PHE A 509 9.22 18.47 7.51
CA PHE A 509 10.35 18.17 8.39
C PHE A 509 11.66 18.05 7.60
N ILE A 510 11.67 17.31 6.50
CA ILE A 510 12.86 17.10 5.67
C ILE A 510 13.40 18.42 5.11
N HIS A 511 12.52 19.36 4.74
CA HIS A 511 12.92 20.70 4.28
C HIS A 511 13.54 21.59 5.36
N THR A 512 13.35 21.27 6.65
CA THR A 512 14.02 22.03 7.74
C THR A 512 15.46 21.62 7.97
N LEU A 513 15.88 20.45 7.46
CA LEU A 513 17.23 19.93 7.67
C LEU A 513 18.28 20.87 7.07
N LYS A 514 19.38 21.02 7.80
CA LYS A 514 20.53 21.84 7.40
C LYS A 514 21.80 21.05 7.62
N ALA A 515 22.80 21.31 6.79
CA ALA A 515 24.12 20.71 6.94
C ALA A 515 24.71 21.04 8.32
N SER A 516 25.26 20.02 8.99
CA SER A 516 25.95 20.18 10.26
C SER A 516 27.36 20.75 10.05
N GLN A 517 27.85 21.51 11.02
CA GLN A 517 29.23 22.06 10.98
C GLN A 517 30.29 21.04 11.42
N ALA A 518 29.88 19.96 12.09
CA ALA A 518 30.77 18.91 12.58
C ALA A 518 30.19 17.53 12.25
N ALA A 519 31.07 16.56 12.02
CA ALA A 519 30.67 15.17 11.89
C ALA A 519 30.19 14.62 13.24
N ALA A 520 28.98 14.08 13.29
CA ALA A 520 28.42 13.47 14.48
C ALA A 520 28.67 11.95 14.48
N ASP A 521 29.31 11.43 15.53
CA ASP A 521 29.57 9.99 15.70
C ASP A 521 28.40 9.22 16.33
N LYS A 522 27.29 9.91 16.64
CA LYS A 522 26.09 9.30 17.23
C LYS A 522 25.19 8.74 16.11
N PRO A 523 24.87 7.42 16.08
CA PRO A 523 23.97 6.85 15.07
C PRO A 523 22.62 7.57 14.95
N GLY A 524 22.04 7.60 13.75
CA GLY A 524 20.90 8.46 13.40
C GLY A 524 21.34 9.62 12.49
N GLN A 525 22.00 9.27 11.39
CA GLN A 525 22.66 10.20 10.48
C GLN A 525 21.90 10.35 9.16
N TYR A 526 22.02 11.53 8.57
CA TYR A 526 21.63 11.82 7.20
C TYR A 526 22.87 11.90 6.33
N PHE A 527 22.81 11.25 5.18
CA PHE A 527 23.82 11.27 4.14
C PHE A 527 23.24 11.87 2.88
N LYS A 528 23.99 12.74 2.21
CA LYS A 528 23.52 13.49 1.05
C LYS A 528 24.55 13.45 -0.07
N GLY A 529 24.08 13.38 -1.31
CA GLY A 529 24.92 13.43 -2.50
C GLY A 529 24.10 13.71 -3.74
N SER A 530 24.77 13.78 -4.89
CA SER A 530 24.10 13.97 -6.18
C SER A 530 24.75 13.16 -7.29
N PHE A 531 23.98 12.89 -8.33
CA PHE A 531 24.44 12.21 -9.55
C PHE A 531 23.87 12.86 -10.81
N GLN A 532 24.59 12.74 -11.92
CA GLN A 532 24.23 13.40 -13.18
C GLN A 532 23.58 12.41 -14.15
N LEU A 533 22.47 12.80 -14.77
CA LEU A 533 21.80 12.03 -15.81
C LEU A 533 21.70 12.81 -17.11
N ALA A 534 22.19 12.24 -18.21
CA ALA A 534 21.96 12.80 -19.55
C ALA A 534 20.51 12.56 -20.04
N LYS A 535 19.90 11.47 -19.59
CA LYS A 535 18.53 11.07 -19.91
C LYS A 535 17.94 10.30 -18.73
N THR A 536 16.68 10.56 -18.42
CA THR A 536 15.93 9.83 -17.39
C THR A 536 15.39 8.49 -17.91
N GLY A 537 15.20 7.57 -16.98
CA GLY A 537 14.58 6.27 -17.12
C GLY A 537 14.43 5.65 -15.74
N ASP A 538 13.70 4.56 -15.63
CA ASP A 538 13.52 3.86 -14.36
C ASP A 538 14.84 3.32 -13.84
N THR A 539 15.05 3.32 -12.53
CA THR A 539 16.27 2.74 -11.94
C THR A 539 15.98 2.15 -10.57
N PHE A 540 16.83 1.26 -10.11
CA PHE A 540 16.83 0.70 -8.77
C PHE A 540 18.07 1.18 -8.04
N ILE A 541 17.89 1.95 -6.97
CA ILE A 541 19.01 2.50 -6.19
C ILE A 541 19.46 1.46 -5.19
N ASP A 542 20.69 0.98 -5.34
CA ASP A 542 21.32 0.05 -4.42
C ASP A 542 21.79 0.77 -3.16
N VAL A 543 21.29 0.30 -2.03
CA VAL A 543 21.59 0.82 -0.69
C VAL A 543 22.15 -0.27 0.22
N SER A 544 22.70 -1.34 -0.35
CA SER A 544 23.30 -2.45 0.39
C SER A 544 24.48 -2.06 1.28
N ALA A 545 25.11 -0.91 1.01
CA ALA A 545 26.16 -0.35 1.85
C ALA A 545 25.65 0.35 3.13
N TYR A 546 24.33 0.53 3.25
CA TYR A 546 23.65 1.13 4.40
C TYR A 546 22.96 0.05 5.25
N LYS A 547 22.49 0.44 6.45
CA LYS A 547 22.00 -0.47 7.50
C LYS A 547 20.49 -0.50 7.61
N LYS A 548 19.85 0.61 7.98
CA LYS A 548 18.38 0.67 8.12
C LYS A 548 17.92 2.11 8.10
N GLY A 549 16.95 2.42 7.25
CA GLY A 549 16.35 3.75 7.23
C GLY A 549 15.54 4.04 5.99
N ILE A 550 15.66 5.26 5.46
CA ILE A 550 14.77 5.81 4.42
C ILE A 550 15.59 6.53 3.35
N VAL A 551 15.14 6.46 2.09
CA VAL A 551 15.76 7.15 0.95
C VAL A 551 14.80 8.16 0.34
N TRP A 552 15.32 9.36 0.02
CA TRP A 552 14.66 10.34 -0.82
C TRP A 552 15.48 10.62 -2.07
N VAL A 553 14.79 10.79 -3.20
CA VAL A 553 15.38 11.25 -4.46
C VAL A 553 14.63 12.48 -4.94
N ASN A 554 15.34 13.59 -5.13
CA ASN A 554 14.75 14.88 -5.51
C ASN A 554 13.54 15.28 -4.62
N GLY A 555 13.58 14.93 -3.34
CA GLY A 555 12.49 15.18 -2.39
C GLY A 555 11.41 14.08 -2.32
N HIS A 556 11.38 13.13 -3.26
CA HIS A 556 10.42 12.02 -3.23
C HIS A 556 10.91 10.90 -2.32
N ASN A 557 10.10 10.54 -1.32
CA ASN A 557 10.39 9.43 -0.40
C ASN A 557 10.18 8.07 -1.10
N LEU A 558 11.28 7.38 -1.43
CA LEU A 558 11.22 6.06 -2.07
C LEU A 558 10.71 4.97 -1.12
N GLY A 559 10.81 5.19 0.19
CA GLY A 559 10.44 4.24 1.23
C GLY A 559 11.63 3.72 2.02
N ARG A 560 11.40 2.60 2.71
CA ARG A 560 12.32 2.06 3.71
C ARG A 560 13.33 1.10 3.09
N PHE A 561 14.51 1.00 3.68
CA PHE A 561 15.47 -0.07 3.41
C PHE A 561 15.97 -0.71 4.70
N TRP A 562 16.42 -1.96 4.61
CA TRP A 562 17.01 -2.67 5.74
C TRP A 562 18.01 -3.75 5.28
N GLU A 563 19.20 -3.76 5.88
CA GLU A 563 20.30 -4.69 5.58
C GLU A 563 19.97 -6.16 5.85
N ILE A 564 18.87 -6.48 6.53
CA ILE A 564 18.44 -7.87 6.70
C ILE A 564 17.78 -8.43 5.43
N GLY A 565 17.39 -7.55 4.48
CA GLY A 565 16.84 -7.95 3.18
C GLY A 565 15.42 -8.54 3.28
N PRO A 566 14.95 -9.23 2.24
CA PRO A 566 15.72 -9.60 1.06
C PRO A 566 15.93 -8.42 0.09
N GLN A 567 15.09 -7.39 0.14
CA GLN A 567 15.24 -6.19 -0.70
C GLN A 567 16.51 -5.41 -0.37
N LYS A 568 17.30 -5.10 -1.42
CA LYS A 568 18.54 -4.31 -1.34
C LYS A 568 18.54 -3.06 -2.20
N ARG A 569 17.63 -3.00 -3.17
CA ARG A 569 17.48 -1.86 -4.07
C ARG A 569 16.06 -1.31 -4.01
N LEU A 570 15.94 0.01 -4.08
CA LEU A 570 14.65 0.70 -4.09
C LEU A 570 14.33 1.22 -5.48
N TYR A 571 13.12 0.95 -5.96
CA TYR A 571 12.64 1.45 -7.24
C TYR A 571 12.50 2.99 -7.22
N CYS A 572 13.08 3.63 -8.23
CA CYS A 572 12.95 5.05 -8.49
C CYS A 572 12.40 5.24 -9.91
N PRO A 573 11.16 5.69 -10.07
CA PRO A 573 10.55 5.89 -11.38
C PRO A 573 11.18 7.07 -12.11
N ALA A 574 11.21 7.01 -13.44
CA ALA A 574 11.80 8.06 -14.26
C ALA A 574 11.17 9.44 -14.03
N SER A 575 9.89 9.50 -13.63
CA SER A 575 9.17 10.75 -13.35
C SER A 575 9.68 11.48 -12.10
N TRP A 576 10.44 10.82 -11.23
CA TRP A 576 11.08 11.43 -10.05
C TRP A 576 12.54 11.82 -10.28
N LEU A 577 13.04 11.56 -11.49
CA LEU A 577 14.37 11.95 -11.95
C LEU A 577 14.28 13.12 -12.92
N LYS A 578 15.38 13.87 -13.04
CA LYS A 578 15.52 14.96 -14.00
C LYS A 578 16.81 14.84 -14.80
N ASN A 579 16.83 15.42 -16.00
CA ASN A 579 18.08 15.58 -16.74
C ASN A 579 18.98 16.55 -15.96
N GLY A 580 20.28 16.25 -15.92
CA GLY A 580 21.25 16.96 -15.09
C GLY A 580 21.34 16.36 -13.69
N GLU A 581 21.53 17.22 -12.70
CA GLU A 581 21.84 16.82 -11.32
C GLU A 581 20.61 16.25 -10.62
N ASN A 582 20.72 15.10 -9.97
CA ASN A 582 19.69 14.49 -9.13
C ASN A 582 20.24 14.36 -7.72
N GLU A 583 19.45 14.78 -6.73
CA GLU A 583 19.83 14.73 -5.32
C GLU A 583 19.34 13.44 -4.68
N VAL A 584 20.18 12.84 -3.83
CA VAL A 584 19.80 11.73 -2.94
C VAL A 584 20.07 12.11 -1.50
N LEU A 585 19.10 11.83 -0.65
CA LEU A 585 19.20 11.92 0.81
C LEU A 585 18.88 10.55 1.40
N ILE A 586 19.72 10.07 2.31
CA ILE A 586 19.51 8.82 3.06
C ILE A 586 19.52 9.15 4.54
N PHE A 587 18.47 8.76 5.25
CA PHE A 587 18.49 8.66 6.70
C PHE A 587 18.88 7.23 7.07
N ASP A 588 19.86 7.04 7.97
CA ASP A 588 20.24 5.73 8.51
C ASP A 588 20.33 5.76 10.04
N LEU A 589 19.71 4.77 10.68
CA LEU A 589 19.64 4.61 12.13
C LEU A 589 20.96 4.19 12.78
N HIS A 590 21.84 3.50 12.05
CA HIS A 590 23.02 2.82 12.59
C HIS A 590 24.32 3.31 11.97
N GLN A 591 24.31 3.58 10.67
CA GLN A 591 25.47 3.99 9.91
C GLN A 591 25.92 5.39 10.37
N THR A 592 27.22 5.54 10.69
CA THR A 592 27.83 6.83 11.05
C THR A 592 28.80 7.35 9.98
N THR A 593 29.24 6.48 9.07
CA THR A 593 30.15 6.83 7.97
C THR A 593 29.42 6.77 6.64
N ALA A 594 29.67 7.75 5.77
CA ALA A 594 29.03 7.76 4.47
C ALA A 594 29.52 6.63 3.57
N ALA A 595 28.64 6.10 2.73
CA ALA A 595 28.91 5.02 1.80
C ALA A 595 28.42 5.34 0.38
N THR A 596 28.75 4.48 -0.57
CA THR A 596 28.32 4.61 -1.95
C THR A 596 26.89 4.12 -2.16
N ILE A 597 26.24 4.67 -3.18
CA ILE A 597 25.03 4.14 -3.81
C ILE A 597 25.27 3.99 -5.31
N SER A 598 24.48 3.16 -5.99
CA SER A 598 24.52 3.03 -7.45
C SER A 598 23.16 2.72 -8.05
N GLY A 599 22.99 2.98 -9.35
CA GLY A 599 21.74 2.76 -10.06
C GLY A 599 21.77 1.50 -10.92
N HIS A 600 20.75 0.66 -10.80
CA HIS A 600 20.62 -0.62 -11.50
C HIS A 600 19.35 -0.67 -12.35
N ARG A 601 19.34 -1.57 -13.34
CA ARG A 601 18.17 -1.77 -14.22
C ARG A 601 17.11 -2.68 -13.60
N THR A 602 17.49 -3.49 -12.63
CA THR A 602 16.66 -4.53 -12.01
C THR A 602 16.72 -4.44 -10.50
N MET A 603 15.65 -4.91 -9.85
CA MET A 603 15.54 -4.99 -8.39
C MET A 603 16.62 -5.87 -7.77
N GLU A 604 16.98 -6.95 -8.46
CA GLU A 604 17.95 -7.98 -8.04
C GLU A 604 19.10 -8.10 -9.03
#